data_AF-A0A5N5TA74-F1
#
_entry.id   AF-A0A5N5TA74-F1
#
_cell.length_a   1.000
_cell.length_b   1.000
_cell.length_c   1.000
_cell.angle_alpha   90.00
_cell.angle_beta   90.00
_cell.angle_gamma   90.00
#
_symmetry.space_group_name_H-M   'P 1'
#
loop_
_entity.id
_entity.type
_entity.pdbx_description
1 polymer ?
#
loop_
_entity_poly.entity_id
_entity_poly.type
_entity_poly.pdbx_seq_one_letter_code
_entity_poly.pdbx_strand_id
1 'polypeptide(L)'
;MALKSGHRIVPVVFEEAEKQYLQFRGFRTGSIRLDPDGWFFPTPFIIFADKYYDFKFKPSDVVIMTYPKSGTTWTQEIVWTMMHNPDLNNPKATLPLLQRSPSFQLDFANYSFPVNIAAPGTFLHDTFLQDHPNCNPKDGIFLQLTEFAEDPRIIKTHLPFSLLSPSLLETCKVSSL
;
A
#
# COMPACT_ATOMS: atom_id res chain seq x y z
N MET A 1 0.33 9.77 -20.27
CA MET A 1 -0.77 10.10 -19.34
C MET A 1 -0.15 10.63 -18.06
N ALA A 2 -0.70 11.69 -17.48
CA ALA A 2 -0.20 12.26 -16.22
C ALA A 2 -1.09 11.79 -15.05
N LEU A 3 -0.47 11.48 -13.92
CA LEU A 3 -1.15 11.14 -12.67
C LEU A 3 -1.59 12.43 -11.95
N LYS A 4 -2.54 12.32 -11.00
CA LYS A 4 -2.94 13.45 -10.13
C LYS A 4 -1.78 14.02 -9.31
N SER A 5 -0.78 13.20 -9.02
CA SER A 5 0.48 13.61 -8.40
C SER A 5 1.36 14.48 -9.31
N GLY A 6 0.91 14.81 -10.53
CA GLY A 6 1.68 15.56 -11.53
C GLY A 6 2.72 14.72 -12.28
N HIS A 7 2.94 13.47 -11.87
CA HIS A 7 3.95 12.61 -12.48
C HIS A 7 3.56 12.13 -13.87
N ARG A 8 4.53 12.04 -14.77
CA ARG A 8 4.35 11.42 -16.08
C ARG A 8 4.79 9.96 -16.03
N ILE A 9 3.92 9.08 -16.53
CA ILE A 9 4.22 7.65 -16.67
C ILE A 9 5.10 7.44 -17.91
N VAL A 10 6.27 6.83 -17.71
CA VAL A 10 7.21 6.42 -18.76
C VAL A 10 7.37 4.91 -18.74
N PRO A 11 6.81 4.18 -19.73
CA PRO A 11 6.99 2.72 -19.83
C PRO A 11 8.47 2.34 -19.99
N VAL A 12 8.89 1.30 -19.28
CA VAL A 12 10.20 0.69 -19.45
C VAL A 12 10.13 -0.26 -20.65
N VAL A 13 10.96 -0.02 -21.66
CA VAL A 13 10.88 -0.70 -22.97
C VAL A 13 12.23 -1.33 -23.37
N PHE A 14 12.17 -2.30 -24.30
CA PHE A 14 13.33 -2.94 -24.93
C PHE A 14 14.35 -3.52 -23.94
N GLU A 15 15.64 -3.23 -24.13
CA GLU A 15 16.76 -3.83 -23.41
C GLU A 15 16.66 -3.69 -21.88
N GLU A 16 16.11 -2.57 -21.39
CA GLU A 16 15.94 -2.37 -19.94
C GLU A 16 14.87 -3.31 -19.39
N ALA A 17 13.75 -3.47 -20.12
CA ALA A 17 12.69 -4.40 -19.74
C ALA A 17 13.18 -5.86 -19.77
N GLU A 18 14.00 -6.23 -20.76
CA GLU A 18 14.59 -7.58 -20.83
C GLU A 18 15.51 -7.86 -19.63
N LYS A 19 16.44 -6.95 -19.33
CA LYS A 19 17.32 -7.07 -18.16
C LYS A 19 16.52 -7.18 -16.87
N GLN A 20 15.48 -6.37 -16.74
CA GLN A 20 14.58 -6.43 -15.60
C GLN A 20 13.89 -7.79 -15.51
N TYR A 21 13.33 -8.32 -16.60
CA TYR A 21 12.64 -9.61 -16.57
C TYR A 21 13.57 -10.79 -16.23
N LEU A 22 14.84 -10.72 -16.61
CA LEU A 22 15.84 -11.71 -16.23
C LEU A 22 16.10 -11.72 -14.71
N GLN A 23 16.16 -10.54 -14.10
CA GLN A 23 16.45 -10.36 -12.67
C GLN A 23 15.22 -10.52 -11.77
N PHE A 24 14.05 -10.07 -12.23
CA PHE A 24 12.81 -9.99 -11.45
C PHE A 24 11.73 -10.89 -12.03
N ARG A 25 11.86 -12.20 -11.78
CA ARG A 25 11.00 -13.24 -12.38
C ARG A 25 9.50 -13.11 -12.04
N GLY A 26 9.16 -12.53 -10.89
CA GLY A 26 7.77 -12.32 -10.46
C GLY A 26 7.05 -11.17 -11.17
N PHE A 27 7.77 -10.12 -11.57
CA PHE A 27 7.20 -8.89 -12.11
C PHE A 27 7.06 -8.98 -13.62
N ARG A 28 6.06 -9.71 -14.11
CA ARG A 28 5.81 -9.96 -15.54
C ARG A 28 4.74 -9.05 -16.15
N THR A 29 4.17 -8.15 -15.37
CA THR A 29 3.09 -7.24 -15.78
C THR A 29 3.58 -5.93 -16.40
N GLY A 30 4.87 -5.88 -16.80
CA GLY A 30 5.54 -4.66 -17.25
C GLY A 30 5.90 -3.70 -16.12
N SER A 31 6.71 -2.71 -16.44
CA SER A 31 7.19 -1.72 -15.49
C SER A 31 7.17 -0.33 -16.08
N ILE A 32 7.09 0.63 -15.17
CA ILE A 32 7.04 2.05 -15.48
C ILE A 32 8.02 2.80 -14.58
N ARG A 33 8.55 3.89 -15.11
CA ARG A 33 9.22 4.95 -14.36
C ARG A 33 8.30 6.17 -14.30
N LEU A 34 8.32 6.88 -13.18
CA LEU A 34 7.56 8.11 -13.00
C LEU A 34 8.51 9.30 -13.06
N ASP A 35 8.31 10.18 -14.04
CA ASP A 35 9.05 11.44 -14.12
C ASP A 35 8.35 12.53 -13.28
N PRO A 36 9.09 13.45 -12.65
CA PRO A 36 10.55 13.65 -12.78
C PRO A 36 11.41 12.85 -11.79
N ASP A 37 10.81 12.31 -10.72
CA ASP A 37 11.55 11.73 -9.58
C ASP A 37 12.27 10.41 -9.90
N GLY A 38 11.85 9.72 -10.96
CA GLY A 38 12.42 8.44 -11.38
C GLY A 38 11.90 7.23 -10.63
N TRP A 39 10.78 7.34 -9.90
CA TRP A 39 10.21 6.21 -9.15
C TRP A 39 9.86 5.04 -10.06
N PHE A 40 10.17 3.83 -9.62
CA PHE A 40 10.01 2.61 -10.41
C PHE A 40 8.92 1.71 -9.84
N PHE A 41 7.93 1.37 -10.65
CA PHE A 41 6.80 0.53 -10.25
C PHE A 41 6.41 -0.48 -11.34
N PRO A 42 5.76 -1.60 -10.98
CA PRO A 42 5.09 -2.43 -11.98
C PRO A 42 3.86 -1.68 -12.54
N THR A 43 3.50 -1.95 -13.80
CA THR A 43 2.39 -1.28 -14.51
C THR A 43 1.07 -1.21 -13.73
N PRO A 44 0.65 -2.24 -12.95
CA PRO A 44 -0.58 -2.18 -12.16
C PRO A 44 -0.67 -1.02 -11.16
N PHE A 45 0.46 -0.39 -10.79
CA PHE A 45 0.45 0.81 -9.96
C PHE A 45 -0.42 1.93 -10.54
N ILE A 46 -0.47 2.07 -11.88
CA ILE A 46 -1.25 3.11 -12.56
C ILE A 46 -2.74 3.06 -12.19
N ILE A 47 -3.27 1.85 -11.95
CA ILE A 47 -4.69 1.64 -11.62
C ILE A 47 -5.07 2.30 -10.29
N PHE A 48 -4.12 2.35 -9.35
CA PHE A 48 -4.36 2.78 -7.98
C PHE A 48 -3.69 4.10 -7.60
N ALA A 49 -2.74 4.59 -8.41
CA ALA A 49 -1.93 5.77 -8.11
C ALA A 49 -2.78 7.00 -7.70
N ASP A 50 -3.80 7.33 -8.49
CA ASP A 50 -4.67 8.47 -8.19
C ASP A 50 -5.54 8.23 -6.94
N LYS A 51 -5.89 6.97 -6.64
CA LYS A 51 -6.65 6.61 -5.44
C LYS A 51 -5.80 6.78 -4.17
N TYR A 52 -4.53 6.39 -4.22
CA TYR A 52 -3.59 6.61 -3.12
C TYR A 52 -3.33 8.10 -2.90
N TYR A 53 -3.25 8.87 -3.97
CA TYR A 53 -3.12 10.32 -3.90
C TYR A 53 -4.34 10.99 -3.26
N ASP A 54 -5.55 10.51 -3.58
CA ASP A 54 -6.80 11.05 -3.04
C ASP A 54 -7.15 10.54 -1.63
N PHE A 55 -6.42 9.54 -1.12
CA PHE A 55 -6.70 8.87 0.15
C PHE A 55 -6.86 9.86 1.31
N LYS A 56 -7.92 9.66 2.11
CA LYS A 56 -8.28 10.56 3.21
C LYS A 56 -7.62 10.11 4.51
N PHE A 57 -6.50 10.76 4.81
CA PHE A 57 -5.87 10.68 6.12
C PHE A 57 -6.72 11.40 7.18
N LYS A 58 -6.66 10.90 8.41
CA LYS A 58 -7.34 11.44 9.59
C LYS A 58 -6.30 11.99 10.58
N PRO A 59 -6.65 12.97 11.43
CA PRO A 59 -5.74 13.49 12.46
C PRO A 59 -5.21 12.45 13.45
N SER A 60 -5.96 11.36 13.66
CA SER A 60 -5.59 10.24 14.51
C SER A 60 -4.64 9.24 13.85
N ASP A 61 -4.39 9.32 12.54
CA ASP A 61 -3.57 8.34 11.84
C ASP A 61 -2.09 8.43 12.24
N VAL A 62 -1.44 7.27 12.21
CA VAL A 62 0.02 7.15 12.23
C VAL A 62 0.46 6.41 10.98
N VAL A 63 1.19 7.10 10.10
CA VAL A 63 1.70 6.53 8.85
C VAL A 63 3.15 6.10 9.03
N ILE A 64 3.42 4.81 8.86
CA ILE A 64 4.76 4.23 8.84
C ILE A 64 5.19 4.16 7.39
N MET A 65 6.03 5.11 7.00
CA MET A 65 6.48 5.28 5.62
C MET A 65 7.98 5.01 5.52
N THR A 66 8.37 4.00 4.77
CA THR A 66 9.77 3.54 4.74
C THR A 66 10.16 3.07 3.35
N TYR A 67 11.46 3.12 3.02
CA TYR A 67 11.93 2.35 1.87
C TYR A 67 11.80 0.84 2.16
N PRO A 68 11.42 -0.01 1.18
CA PRO A 68 11.26 -1.44 1.41
C PRO A 68 12.46 -2.07 2.08
N LYS A 69 12.21 -2.99 3.03
CA LYS A 69 13.22 -3.75 3.79
C LYS A 69 14.07 -2.95 4.79
N SER A 70 13.67 -1.73 5.13
CA SER A 70 14.39 -0.86 6.08
C SER A 70 13.89 -0.96 7.53
N GLY A 71 13.40 -2.13 7.97
CA GLY A 71 12.92 -2.33 9.35
C GLY A 71 11.44 -2.05 9.61
N THR A 72 10.64 -1.82 8.57
CA THR A 72 9.21 -1.46 8.65
C THR A 72 8.37 -2.40 9.53
N THR A 73 8.64 -3.70 9.51
CA THR A 73 7.92 -4.68 10.34
C THR A 73 8.11 -4.42 11.83
N TRP A 74 9.36 -4.18 12.26
CA TRP A 74 9.65 -3.86 13.65
C TRP A 74 9.03 -2.53 14.06
N THR A 75 9.09 -1.52 13.20
CA THR A 75 8.43 -0.22 13.47
C THR A 75 6.92 -0.37 13.63
N GLN A 76 6.25 -1.18 12.80
CA GLN A 76 4.82 -1.45 12.95
C GLN A 76 4.50 -2.10 14.29
N GLU A 77 5.27 -3.09 14.72
CA GLU A 77 5.05 -3.75 16.03
C GLU A 77 5.29 -2.81 17.21
N ILE A 78 6.34 -1.99 17.14
CA ILE A 78 6.66 -1.01 18.19
C ILE A 78 5.54 0.03 18.31
N VAL A 79 5.15 0.65 17.19
CA VAL A 79 4.11 1.68 17.17
C VAL A 79 2.77 1.11 17.61
N TRP A 80 2.39 -0.07 17.10
CA TRP A 80 1.14 -0.72 17.49
C TRP A 80 1.09 -1.06 18.97
N THR A 81 2.18 -1.62 19.50
CA THR A 81 2.27 -1.94 20.93
C THR A 81 2.19 -0.69 21.80
N MET A 82 2.89 0.39 21.43
CA MET A 82 2.84 1.65 22.16
C MET A 82 1.44 2.27 22.19
N MET A 83 0.68 2.18 21.09
CA MET A 83 -0.66 2.80 21.02
C MET A 83 -1.78 1.93 21.58
N HIS A 84 -1.71 0.61 21.39
CA HIS A 84 -2.84 -0.28 21.66
C HIS A 84 -2.56 -1.36 22.71
N ASN A 85 -1.30 -1.56 23.11
CA ASN A 85 -0.93 -2.66 24.00
C ASN A 85 0.16 -2.27 25.03
N PRO A 86 0.00 -1.17 25.79
CA PRO A 86 1.02 -0.69 26.72
C PRO A 86 1.32 -1.70 27.84
N ASP A 87 0.32 -2.47 28.29
CA ASP A 87 0.45 -3.47 29.34
C ASP A 87 0.72 -4.89 28.83
N LEU A 88 0.97 -5.05 27.52
CA LEU A 88 1.27 -6.32 26.85
C LEU A 88 0.19 -7.42 27.02
N ASN A 89 -1.07 -7.04 27.27
CA ASN A 89 -2.18 -7.94 27.54
C ASN A 89 -3.35 -7.83 26.53
N ASN A 90 -3.24 -6.98 25.51
CA ASN A 90 -4.26 -6.82 24.48
C ASN A 90 -4.34 -8.08 23.60
N PRO A 91 -5.48 -8.80 23.57
CA PRO A 91 -5.62 -10.04 22.79
C PRO A 91 -5.45 -9.80 21.28
N LYS A 92 -5.72 -8.58 20.80
CA LYS A 92 -5.51 -8.19 19.40
C LYS A 92 -4.04 -8.27 18.98
N ALA A 93 -3.08 -8.34 19.89
CA ALA A 93 -1.66 -8.50 19.57
C ALA A 93 -1.37 -9.78 18.77
N THR A 94 -2.23 -10.79 18.90
CA THR A 94 -2.16 -12.05 18.14
C THR A 94 -2.72 -11.97 16.72
N LEU A 95 -3.44 -10.88 16.39
CA LEU A 95 -3.98 -10.70 15.05
C LEU A 95 -2.85 -10.49 14.02
N PRO A 96 -3.06 -10.93 12.76
CA PRO A 96 -2.11 -10.70 11.68
C PRO A 96 -1.76 -9.23 11.54
N LEU A 97 -0.48 -8.94 11.23
CA LEU A 97 0.02 -7.57 11.14
C LEU A 97 -0.75 -6.72 10.13
N LEU A 98 -1.23 -7.30 9.02
CA LEU A 98 -2.04 -6.58 8.03
C LEU A 98 -3.40 -6.10 8.55
N GLN A 99 -3.94 -6.74 9.58
CA GLN A 99 -5.17 -6.30 10.23
C GLN A 99 -4.91 -5.19 11.26
N ARG A 100 -3.74 -5.23 11.91
CA ARG A 100 -3.32 -4.25 12.91
C ARG A 100 -2.71 -2.97 12.31
N SER A 101 -2.02 -3.12 11.19
CA SER A 101 -1.32 -2.07 10.46
C SER A 101 -1.50 -2.30 8.95
N PRO A 102 -2.67 -1.98 8.38
CA PRO A 102 -2.96 -2.20 6.97
C PRO A 102 -2.04 -1.43 6.02
N SER A 103 -1.94 -1.94 4.80
CA SER A 103 -1.06 -1.43 3.75
C SER A 103 -1.81 -1.37 2.42
N PHE A 104 -2.38 -0.20 2.08
CA PHE A 104 -3.13 0.01 0.84
C PHE A 104 -2.35 -0.32 -0.44
N GLN A 105 -1.02 -0.21 -0.43
CA GLN A 105 -0.17 -0.49 -1.60
C GLN A 105 -0.13 -1.98 -1.99
N LEU A 106 -0.69 -2.88 -1.17
CA LEU A 106 -0.75 -4.29 -1.52
C LEU A 106 -1.65 -4.54 -2.74
N ASP A 107 -2.61 -3.67 -3.02
CA ASP A 107 -3.49 -3.82 -4.19
C ASP A 107 -2.68 -3.92 -5.49
N PHE A 108 -1.81 -2.95 -5.80
CA PHE A 108 -0.99 -3.05 -7.01
C PHE A 108 0.09 -4.14 -6.94
N ALA A 109 0.61 -4.41 -5.75
CA ALA A 109 1.65 -5.43 -5.57
C ALA A 109 1.11 -6.84 -5.88
N ASN A 110 -0.15 -7.13 -5.53
CA ASN A 110 -0.77 -8.43 -5.77
C ASN A 110 -0.91 -8.79 -7.24
N TYR A 111 -1.08 -7.81 -8.13
CA TYR A 111 -1.05 -8.04 -9.58
C TYR A 111 0.32 -8.47 -10.09
N SER A 112 1.37 -8.24 -9.30
CA SER A 112 2.75 -8.55 -9.66
C SER A 112 3.28 -9.81 -8.98
N PHE A 113 2.47 -10.47 -8.13
CA PHE A 113 2.83 -11.74 -7.53
C PHE A 113 2.32 -12.91 -8.39
N PRO A 114 2.98 -14.09 -8.33
CA PRO A 114 2.51 -15.28 -9.04
C PRO A 114 1.10 -15.72 -8.64
N VAL A 115 0.68 -15.40 -7.42
CA VAL A 115 -0.66 -15.66 -6.89
C VAL A 115 -1.26 -14.34 -6.46
N ASN A 116 -2.34 -13.93 -7.11
CA ASN A 116 -3.14 -12.79 -6.68
C ASN A 116 -4.11 -13.23 -5.58
N ILE A 117 -3.78 -12.93 -4.33
CA ILE A 117 -4.59 -13.29 -3.16
C ILE A 117 -5.89 -12.49 -3.04
N ALA A 118 -6.11 -11.50 -3.89
CA ALA A 118 -7.30 -10.65 -3.94
C ALA A 118 -8.15 -10.91 -5.20
N ALA A 119 -7.86 -11.97 -5.97
CA ALA A 119 -8.64 -12.33 -7.15
C ALA A 119 -9.99 -12.97 -6.77
N PRO A 120 -11.03 -12.89 -7.64
CA PRO A 120 -12.30 -13.57 -7.42
C PRO A 120 -12.14 -15.07 -7.14
N GLY A 121 -12.87 -15.60 -6.15
CA GLY A 121 -12.79 -17.00 -5.72
C GLY A 121 -11.67 -17.29 -4.72
N THR A 122 -10.91 -16.28 -4.29
CA THR A 122 -9.99 -16.40 -3.16
C THR A 122 -10.71 -16.10 -1.85
N PHE A 123 -10.23 -16.69 -0.76
CA PHE A 123 -10.79 -16.47 0.59
C PHE A 123 -10.89 -14.98 0.92
N LEU A 124 -9.82 -14.20 0.70
CA LEU A 124 -9.81 -12.77 0.99
C LEU A 124 -10.86 -12.00 0.18
N HIS A 125 -10.97 -12.25 -1.12
CA HIS A 125 -11.92 -11.56 -1.98
C HIS A 125 -13.37 -11.86 -1.58
N ASP A 126 -13.68 -13.13 -1.36
CA ASP A 126 -15.05 -13.56 -1.10
C ASP A 126 -15.50 -13.14 0.31
N THR A 127 -14.61 -13.23 1.31
CA THR A 127 -14.87 -12.68 2.65
C THR A 127 -15.04 -11.16 2.61
N PHE A 128 -14.22 -10.43 1.85
CA PHE A 128 -14.37 -8.98 1.72
C PHE A 128 -15.75 -8.60 1.14
N LEU A 129 -16.22 -9.30 0.11
CA LEU A 129 -17.55 -9.05 -0.47
C LEU A 129 -18.70 -9.45 0.47
N GLN A 130 -18.51 -10.52 1.26
CA GLN A 130 -19.49 -10.93 2.26
C GLN A 130 -19.63 -9.86 3.37
N ASP A 131 -18.52 -9.35 3.88
CA ASP A 131 -18.50 -8.36 4.96
C ASP A 131 -18.85 -6.95 4.47
N HIS A 132 -18.54 -6.65 3.20
CA HIS A 132 -18.73 -5.33 2.59
C HIS A 132 -19.44 -5.42 1.22
N PRO A 133 -20.73 -5.81 1.16
CA PRO A 133 -21.42 -6.11 -0.10
C PRO A 133 -21.61 -4.90 -1.04
N ASN A 134 -21.52 -3.67 -0.51
CA ASN A 134 -21.65 -2.44 -1.28
C ASN A 134 -20.30 -1.93 -1.84
N CYS A 135 -19.20 -2.59 -1.49
CA CYS A 135 -17.86 -2.23 -1.94
C CYS A 135 -17.53 -2.86 -3.29
N ASN A 136 -16.67 -2.19 -4.06
CA ASN A 136 -16.18 -2.70 -5.33
C ASN A 136 -14.72 -3.16 -5.17
N PRO A 137 -14.42 -4.47 -5.20
CA PRO A 137 -13.06 -4.98 -5.04
C PRO A 137 -12.04 -4.40 -6.03
N LYS A 138 -12.50 -3.94 -7.21
CA LYS A 138 -11.64 -3.33 -8.22
C LYS A 138 -11.09 -1.97 -7.81
N ASP A 139 -11.70 -1.30 -6.85
CA ASP A 139 -11.19 -0.04 -6.30
C ASP A 139 -10.02 -0.25 -5.32
N GLY A 140 -9.68 -1.50 -5.02
CA GLY A 140 -8.58 -1.90 -4.14
C GLY A 140 -9.12 -2.40 -2.81
N ILE A 141 -9.02 -3.70 -2.58
CA ILE A 141 -9.47 -4.35 -1.33
C ILE A 141 -8.63 -3.82 -0.16
N PHE A 142 -7.31 -3.73 -0.31
CA PHE A 142 -6.44 -3.29 0.78
C PHE A 142 -6.60 -1.79 1.07
N LEU A 143 -6.83 -0.98 0.04
CA LEU A 143 -7.20 0.42 0.18
C LEU A 143 -8.48 0.57 1.02
N GLN A 144 -9.55 -0.13 0.65
CA GLN A 144 -10.84 -0.07 1.35
C GLN A 144 -10.74 -0.62 2.78
N LEU A 145 -10.04 -1.73 3.00
CA LEU A 145 -9.76 -2.23 4.35
C LEU A 145 -8.97 -1.23 5.20
N THR A 146 -8.08 -0.43 4.59
CA THR A 146 -7.40 0.66 5.29
C THR A 146 -8.37 1.79 5.66
N GLU A 147 -9.37 2.07 4.82
CA GLU A 147 -10.43 3.04 5.13
C GLU A 147 -11.31 2.59 6.30
N PHE A 148 -11.61 1.29 6.39
CA PHE A 148 -12.44 0.68 7.44
C PHE A 148 -11.68 0.34 8.73
N ALA A 149 -10.35 0.44 8.75
CA ALA A 149 -9.56 0.12 9.92
C ALA A 149 -9.97 0.97 11.13
N GLU A 150 -9.93 0.35 12.32
CA GLU A 150 -10.26 1.00 13.58
C GLU A 150 -9.32 2.19 13.85
N ASP A 151 -9.88 3.30 14.35
CA ASP A 151 -9.09 4.47 14.76
C ASP A 151 -8.45 4.24 16.16
N PRO A 152 -7.24 4.78 16.41
CA PRO A 152 -6.33 5.40 15.45
C PRO A 152 -5.74 4.38 14.47
N ARG A 153 -5.75 4.69 13.17
CA ARG A 153 -5.21 3.79 12.14
C ARG A 153 -3.69 3.86 12.12
N ILE A 154 -3.04 2.70 12.10
CA ILE A 154 -1.61 2.59 11.80
C ILE A 154 -1.50 2.12 10.35
N ILE A 155 -0.96 2.97 9.48
CA ILE A 155 -0.96 2.72 8.04
C ILE A 155 0.47 2.52 7.57
N LYS A 156 0.75 1.40 6.92
CA LYS A 156 2.07 1.11 6.37
C LYS A 156 2.12 1.43 4.87
N THR A 157 3.18 2.12 4.45
CA THR A 157 3.43 2.38 3.02
C THR A 157 4.93 2.46 2.70
N HIS A 158 5.25 2.15 1.45
CA HIS A 158 6.54 2.37 0.80
C HIS A 158 6.42 3.38 -0.35
N LEU A 159 5.23 3.97 -0.55
CA LEU A 159 5.08 5.06 -1.49
C LEU A 159 5.79 6.30 -0.95
N PRO A 160 6.53 7.02 -1.80
CA PRO A 160 7.14 8.29 -1.44
C PRO A 160 6.08 9.38 -1.21
N PHE A 161 6.47 10.44 -0.50
CA PHE A 161 5.60 11.60 -0.24
C PHE A 161 4.97 12.17 -1.51
N SER A 162 5.74 12.22 -2.61
CA SER A 162 5.28 12.82 -3.87
C SER A 162 4.15 12.04 -4.57
N LEU A 163 3.81 10.84 -4.08
CA LEU A 163 2.72 10.01 -4.60
C LEU A 163 1.54 9.87 -3.61
N LEU A 164 1.56 10.61 -2.51
CA LEU A 164 0.50 10.64 -1.50
C LEU A 164 -0.11 12.05 -1.42
N SER A 165 -1.19 12.19 -0.64
CA SER A 165 -1.84 13.48 -0.42
C SER A 165 -0.82 14.55 0.04
N PRO A 166 -0.80 15.74 -0.59
CA PRO A 166 0.07 16.84 -0.17
C PRO A 166 -0.16 17.30 1.28
N SER A 167 -1.39 17.13 1.79
CA SER A 167 -1.76 17.51 3.15
C SER A 167 -1.34 16.48 4.21
N LEU A 168 -0.70 15.38 3.82
CA LEU A 168 -0.37 14.25 4.71
C LEU A 168 0.34 14.72 6.00
N LEU A 169 1.41 15.50 5.84
CA LEU A 169 2.25 15.97 6.96
C LEU A 169 1.55 17.02 7.84
N GLU A 170 0.55 17.70 7.31
CA GLU A 170 -0.28 18.65 8.06
C GLU A 170 -1.43 17.95 8.79
N THR A 171 -1.83 16.78 8.29
CA THR A 171 -3.00 16.06 8.79
C THR A 171 -2.65 15.10 9.91
N CYS A 172 -1.62 14.27 9.73
CA CYS A 172 -1.35 13.15 10.65
C CYS A 172 0.14 12.95 10.95
N LYS A 173 0.46 12.00 11.84
CA LYS A 173 1.84 11.71 12.22
C LYS A 173 2.47 10.77 11.21
N VAL A 174 3.69 11.08 10.77
CA VAL A 174 4.48 10.22 9.88
C VAL A 174 5.76 9.80 10.58
N SER A 175 6.03 8.50 10.57
CA SER A 175 7.29 7.90 10.99
C SER A 175 8.03 7.39 9.76
N SER A 176 9.20 7.96 9.49
CA SER A 176 10.07 7.54 8.38
C SER A 176 11.45 7.12 8.86
N LEU A 177 11.98 6.05 8.27
CA LEU A 177 13.34 5.54 8.47
C LEU A 177 14.17 5.75 7.20
#